data_AF-A0A1F9QKA0-F1
#
_entry.id   AF-A0A1F9QKA0-F1
#
_cell.length_a   1.000
_cell.length_b   1.000
_cell.length_c   1.000
_cell.angle_alpha   90.00
_cell.angle_beta   90.00
_cell.angle_gamma   90.00
#
_symmetry.space_group_name_H-M   'P 1'
#
loop_
_entity.id
_entity.type
_entity.pdbx_description
1 polymer ?
#
loop_
_entity_poly.entity_id
_entity_poly.type
_entity_poly.pdbx_seq_one_letter_code
_entity_poly.pdbx_strand_id
1 'polypeptide(L)'
;MTKKYSGYDPAVELAKGAELTAASYDKTQGIIISVGKVTVGGKPGVAEISGLATGKQAAGIDGTINLWLSIFRYKRPDGTTNHVAGWNIPLSLKPGQTPIETAAAFAAYINAGTRPYKAKADALKDRAALAITYTG
;
A
#
# COMPACT_ATOMS: atom_id res chain seq x y z
N MET A 1 40.48 15.41 -2.21
CA MET A 1 40.22 14.00 -1.83
C MET A 1 38.87 13.92 -1.15
N THR A 2 37.87 13.36 -1.83
CA THR A 2 36.50 13.19 -1.32
C THR A 2 36.48 12.00 -0.35
N LYS A 3 36.04 12.21 0.90
CA LYS A 3 35.90 11.13 1.90
C LYS A 3 35.08 9.97 1.32
N LYS A 4 35.67 8.77 1.26
CA LYS A 4 34.93 7.52 0.98
C LYS A 4 33.86 7.35 2.06
N TYR A 5 32.59 7.45 1.65
CA TYR A 5 31.43 7.37 2.54
C TYR A 5 31.35 5.98 3.19
N SER A 6 31.20 5.92 4.51
CA SER A 6 31.19 4.69 5.32
C SER A 6 29.88 3.89 5.23
N GLY A 7 29.33 3.75 4.02
CA GLY A 7 28.31 2.76 3.70
C GLY A 7 26.87 3.00 4.20
N TYR A 8 26.60 3.93 5.12
CA TYR A 8 25.25 4.27 5.62
C TYR A 8 25.00 5.78 5.51
N ASP A 9 23.88 6.16 4.89
CA ASP A 9 23.37 7.53 4.83
C ASP A 9 21.90 7.55 5.30
N PRO A 10 21.58 8.16 6.45
CA PRO A 10 20.22 8.17 6.99
C PRO A 10 19.19 8.73 6.01
N ALA A 11 19.51 9.81 5.29
CA ALA A 11 18.55 10.46 4.40
C ALA A 11 18.21 9.55 3.22
N VAL A 12 19.22 8.86 2.67
CA VAL A 12 19.03 7.89 1.58
C VAL A 12 18.25 6.67 2.07
N GLU A 13 18.63 6.10 3.22
CA GLU A 13 18.00 4.86 3.71
C GLU A 13 16.56 5.09 4.19
N LEU A 14 16.26 6.24 4.82
CA LEU A 14 14.89 6.59 5.22
C LEU A 14 13.98 6.92 4.03
N ALA A 15 14.54 7.36 2.89
CA ALA A 15 13.79 7.61 1.67
C ALA A 15 13.47 6.34 0.86
N LYS A 16 14.16 5.22 1.14
CA LYS A 16 13.83 3.92 0.55
C LYS A 16 12.49 3.42 1.09
N GLY A 17 11.91 2.47 0.37
CA GLY A 17 10.58 1.98 0.68
C GLY A 17 9.99 1.13 -0.43
N ALA A 18 8.77 0.68 -0.21
CA ALA A 18 8.00 -0.03 -1.22
C ALA A 18 7.30 0.96 -2.16
N GLU A 19 7.39 0.71 -3.46
CA GLU A 19 6.47 1.31 -4.41
C GLU A 19 5.08 0.71 -4.18
N LEU A 20 4.07 1.56 -4.13
CA LEU A 20 2.66 1.21 -3.99
C LEU A 20 1.99 1.34 -5.35
N THR A 21 1.45 0.24 -5.85
CA THR A 21 0.65 0.21 -7.08
C THR A 21 -0.70 -0.42 -6.82
N ALA A 22 -1.67 -0.11 -7.69
CA ALA A 22 -3.02 -0.65 -7.60
C ALA A 22 -3.59 -0.92 -8.99
N ALA A 23 -4.54 -1.85 -9.04
CA ALA A 23 -5.39 -2.05 -10.20
C ALA A 23 -6.81 -2.37 -9.73
N SER A 24 -7.80 -1.79 -10.40
CA SER A 24 -9.20 -2.21 -10.28
C SER A 24 -9.61 -3.03 -11.48
N TYR A 25 -10.29 -4.13 -11.20
CA TYR A 25 -10.96 -4.99 -12.16
C TYR A 25 -12.48 -5.00 -11.92
N ASP A 26 -12.98 -4.08 -11.08
CA ASP A 26 -14.40 -3.79 -10.94
C ASP A 26 -14.84 -2.79 -11.99
N LYS A 27 -16.06 -2.97 -12.53
CA LYS A 27 -16.57 -2.12 -13.61
C LYS A 27 -16.84 -0.68 -13.16
N THR A 28 -17.15 -0.46 -11.89
CA THR A 28 -17.68 0.82 -11.39
C THR A 28 -16.90 1.39 -10.21
N GLN A 29 -16.26 0.56 -9.39
CA GLN A 29 -15.37 1.03 -8.34
C GLN A 29 -13.93 1.14 -8.85
N GLY A 30 -13.36 2.34 -8.75
CA GLY A 30 -12.00 2.64 -9.18
C GLY A 30 -11.03 2.73 -8.00
N ILE A 31 -9.73 2.61 -8.31
CA ILE A 31 -8.64 2.91 -7.38
C ILE A 31 -7.54 3.69 -8.11
N ILE A 32 -7.01 4.71 -7.44
CA ILE A 32 -5.84 5.47 -7.91
C ILE A 32 -4.80 5.57 -6.79
N ILE A 33 -3.54 5.76 -7.16
CA ILE A 33 -2.46 5.98 -6.20
C ILE A 33 -2.14 7.47 -6.16
N SER A 34 -2.43 8.14 -5.04
CA SER A 34 -2.11 9.57 -4.85
C SER A 34 -0.72 9.78 -4.25
N VAL A 35 -0.20 8.81 -3.48
CA VAL A 35 1.20 8.78 -3.02
C VAL A 35 1.77 7.39 -3.25
N GLY A 36 2.71 7.28 -4.19
CA GLY A 36 3.19 5.99 -4.71
C GLY A 36 4.27 5.28 -3.92
N LYS A 37 4.72 5.80 -2.77
CA LYS A 37 5.83 5.20 -2.02
C LYS A 37 5.59 5.18 -0.52
N VAL A 38 5.67 3.99 0.07
CA VAL A 38 5.69 3.77 1.52
C VAL A 38 7.13 3.73 2.00
N THR A 39 7.61 4.78 2.65
CA THR A 39 9.03 4.93 3.01
C THR A 39 9.37 4.37 4.39
N VAL A 40 10.63 3.97 4.58
CA VAL A 40 11.18 3.58 5.90
C VAL A 40 11.08 4.74 6.89
N GLY A 41 11.26 5.98 6.44
CA GLY A 41 11.10 7.20 7.23
C GLY A 41 9.65 7.53 7.63
N GLY A 42 8.71 6.61 7.45
CA GLY A 42 7.33 6.75 7.93
C GLY A 42 6.40 7.56 7.04
N LYS A 43 6.85 8.03 5.87
CA LYS A 43 5.93 8.65 4.89
C LYS A 43 5.01 7.57 4.31
N PRO A 44 3.68 7.75 4.40
CA PRO A 44 2.74 6.76 3.91
C PRO A 44 2.62 6.78 2.39
N GLY A 45 2.37 5.61 1.82
CA GLY A 45 1.75 5.50 0.50
C GLY A 45 0.24 5.63 0.65
N VAL A 46 -0.43 6.24 -0.34
CA VAL A 46 -1.86 6.52 -0.27
C VAL A 46 -2.53 6.09 -1.56
N ALA A 47 -3.59 5.30 -1.41
CA ALA A 47 -4.51 4.94 -2.47
C ALA A 47 -5.88 5.59 -2.21
N GLU A 48 -6.55 6.06 -3.26
CA GLU A 48 -7.91 6.58 -3.20
C GLU A 48 -8.85 5.65 -3.96
N ILE A 49 -9.96 5.29 -3.33
CA ILE A 49 -11.00 4.43 -3.88
C ILE A 49 -12.24 5.30 -4.13
N SER A 50 -12.91 5.08 -5.27
CA SER A 50 -14.08 5.87 -5.67
C SER A 50 -15.15 5.01 -6.32
N GLY A 51 -16.41 5.41 -6.22
CA GLY A 51 -17.54 4.71 -6.84
C GLY A 51 -18.05 3.51 -6.03
N LEU A 52 -19.26 3.06 -6.35
CA LEU A 52 -19.86 1.86 -5.75
C LEU A 52 -19.41 0.63 -6.54
N ALA A 53 -19.11 -0.46 -5.84
CA ALA A 53 -18.68 -1.69 -6.48
C ALA A 53 -19.82 -2.38 -7.24
N THR A 54 -19.53 -2.85 -8.46
CA THR A 54 -20.37 -3.85 -9.12
C THR A 54 -20.27 -5.18 -8.37
N GLY A 55 -19.08 -5.48 -7.83
CA GLY A 55 -18.80 -6.67 -7.06
C GLY A 55 -18.47 -7.88 -7.92
N LYS A 56 -17.91 -8.91 -7.28
CA LYS A 56 -17.57 -10.16 -7.93
C LYS A 56 -18.81 -11.00 -8.22
N GLN A 57 -19.05 -11.30 -9.50
CA GLN A 57 -20.24 -12.04 -9.96
C GLN A 57 -19.95 -13.49 -10.39
N ALA A 58 -18.68 -13.81 -10.67
CA ALA A 58 -18.25 -15.13 -11.13
C ALA A 58 -16.83 -15.45 -10.66
N ALA A 59 -16.33 -16.65 -10.99
CA ALA A 59 -14.92 -16.98 -10.85
C ALA A 59 -14.07 -16.08 -11.77
N GLY A 60 -12.87 -15.69 -11.30
CA GLY A 60 -11.98 -14.79 -12.04
C GLY A 60 -11.54 -13.57 -11.23
N ILE A 61 -11.00 -12.57 -11.93
CA ILE A 61 -10.49 -11.30 -11.34
C ILE A 61 -11.52 -10.17 -11.40
N ASP A 62 -12.59 -10.32 -12.20
CA ASP A 62 -13.62 -9.30 -12.32
C ASP A 62 -14.30 -9.04 -10.96
N GLY A 63 -14.50 -7.76 -10.64
CA GLY A 63 -15.04 -7.33 -9.35
C GLY A 63 -14.04 -7.41 -8.19
N THR A 64 -12.73 -7.39 -8.49
CA THR A 64 -11.68 -7.26 -7.47
C THR A 64 -10.90 -5.96 -7.61
N ILE A 65 -10.29 -5.54 -6.51
CA ILE A 65 -9.23 -4.53 -6.50
C ILE A 65 -7.99 -5.18 -5.91
N ASN A 66 -6.83 -4.90 -6.52
CA ASN A 66 -5.57 -5.41 -6.04
C ASN A 66 -4.63 -4.26 -5.67
N LEU A 67 -3.92 -4.42 -4.55
CA LEU A 67 -2.84 -3.56 -4.12
C LEU A 67 -1.51 -4.32 -4.12
N TRP A 68 -0.45 -3.65 -4.57
CA TRP A 68 0.90 -4.19 -4.57
C TRP A 68 1.86 -3.27 -3.85
N LEU A 69 2.67 -3.86 -2.96
CA LEU A 69 3.84 -3.25 -2.35
C LEU A 69 5.07 -3.95 -2.91
N SER A 70 5.98 -3.19 -3.53
CA SER A 70 7.21 -3.76 -4.08
C SER A 70 8.13 -4.30 -2.97
N ILE A 71 8.98 -5.24 -3.36
CA ILE A 71 10.13 -5.64 -2.56
C ILE A 71 11.11 -4.45 -2.42
N PHE A 72 11.75 -4.31 -1.26
CA PHE A 72 12.83 -3.34 -1.10
C PHE A 72 13.84 -3.78 -0.02
N ARG A 73 15.00 -3.10 -0.01
CA ARG A 73 16.07 -3.28 0.98
C ARG A 73 16.53 -1.93 1.48
N TYR A 74 16.93 -1.87 2.74
CA TYR A 74 17.52 -0.69 3.34
C TYR A 74 18.57 -1.10 4.36
N LYS A 75 19.51 -0.20 4.64
CA LYS A 75 20.56 -0.40 5.64
C LYS A 75 20.18 0.31 6.93
N ARG A 76 20.43 -0.34 8.06
CA ARG A 76 20.28 0.20 9.41
C ARG A 76 21.54 0.98 9.85
N PRO A 77 21.43 1.83 10.88
CA PRO A 77 22.60 2.52 11.45
C PRO A 77 23.73 1.59 11.89
N ASP A 78 23.41 0.36 12.31
CA ASP A 78 24.38 -0.67 12.71
C ASP A 78 25.08 -1.37 11.53
N GLY A 79 24.77 -0.97 10.28
CA GLY A 79 25.33 -1.54 9.07
C GLY A 79 24.56 -2.75 8.50
N THR A 80 23.59 -3.29 9.25
CA THR A 80 22.78 -4.45 8.82
C THR A 80 21.90 -4.07 7.64
N THR A 81 21.83 -4.94 6.63
CA THR A 81 20.88 -4.76 5.51
C THR A 81 19.61 -5.53 5.78
N ASN A 82 18.51 -4.79 5.91
CA ASN A 82 17.17 -5.32 6.01
C ASN A 82 16.54 -5.52 4.64
N HIS A 83 15.62 -6.47 4.59
CA HIS A 83 14.89 -6.82 3.39
C HIS A 83 13.40 -7.00 3.73
N VAL A 84 12.54 -6.36 2.95
CA VAL A 84 11.09 -6.47 3.08
C VAL A 84 10.55 -7.05 1.78
N ALA A 85 9.96 -8.25 1.86
CA ALA A 85 9.41 -8.93 0.70
C ALA A 85 8.26 -8.11 0.08
N GLY A 86 8.08 -8.23 -1.24
CA GLY A 86 6.90 -7.67 -1.91
C GLY A 86 5.61 -8.34 -1.45
N TRP A 87 4.48 -7.64 -1.58
CA TRP A 87 3.17 -8.10 -1.14
C TRP A 87 2.10 -7.78 -2.18
N ASN A 88 1.39 -8.80 -2.66
CA ASN A 88 0.17 -8.67 -3.44
C ASN A 88 -1.03 -8.88 -2.52
N ILE A 89 -2.00 -7.96 -2.56
CA ILE A 89 -3.21 -7.98 -1.76
C ILE A 89 -4.42 -7.88 -2.70
N PRO A 90 -4.97 -9.01 -3.17
CA PRO A 90 -6.23 -9.00 -3.90
C PRO A 90 -7.42 -8.97 -2.95
N LEU A 91 -8.42 -8.15 -3.27
CA LEU A 91 -9.65 -8.03 -2.51
C LEU A 91 -10.86 -8.18 -3.42
N SER A 92 -11.70 -9.17 -3.14
CA SER A 92 -12.98 -9.36 -3.86
C SER A 92 -14.04 -8.45 -3.27
N LEU A 93 -14.70 -7.67 -4.12
CA LEU A 93 -15.71 -6.71 -3.71
C LEU A 93 -17.10 -7.35 -3.68
N LYS A 94 -17.94 -6.86 -2.77
CA LYS A 94 -19.37 -7.16 -2.74
C LYS A 94 -20.14 -6.16 -3.62
N PRO A 95 -21.23 -6.57 -4.27
CA PRO A 95 -22.10 -5.62 -4.97
C PRO A 95 -22.58 -4.50 -4.03
N GLY A 96 -22.53 -3.25 -4.50
CA GLY A 96 -22.92 -2.07 -3.73
C GLY A 96 -21.92 -1.61 -2.67
N GLN A 97 -20.79 -2.31 -2.52
CA GLN A 97 -19.77 -1.94 -1.54
C GLN A 97 -19.25 -0.52 -1.79
N THR A 98 -19.29 0.32 -0.75
CA THR A 98 -18.87 1.71 -0.80
C THR A 98 -17.35 1.84 -0.79
N PRO A 99 -16.80 3.00 -1.22
CA PRO A 99 -15.35 3.23 -1.15
C PRO A 99 -14.74 3.04 0.24
N ILE A 100 -15.44 3.52 1.27
CA ILE A 100 -14.93 3.45 2.65
C ILE A 100 -14.94 2.02 3.19
N GLU A 101 -15.93 1.20 2.83
CA GLU A 101 -15.94 -0.22 3.17
C GLU A 101 -14.77 -0.96 2.51
N THR A 102 -14.46 -0.64 1.25
CA THR A 102 -13.30 -1.20 0.54
C THR A 102 -11.98 -0.76 1.18
N ALA A 103 -11.82 0.53 1.50
CA ALA A 103 -10.63 1.03 2.19
C ALA A 103 -10.47 0.35 3.56
N ALA A 104 -11.55 0.24 4.32
CA ALA A 104 -11.55 -0.41 5.63
C ALA A 104 -11.19 -1.91 5.53
N ALA A 105 -11.69 -2.61 4.50
CA ALA A 105 -11.37 -4.01 4.27
C ALA A 105 -9.88 -4.23 3.94
N PHE A 106 -9.29 -3.35 3.12
CA PHE A 106 -7.83 -3.36 2.91
C PHE A 106 -7.06 -3.05 4.20
N ALA A 107 -7.49 -2.04 4.96
CA ALA A 107 -6.83 -1.68 6.21
C ALA A 107 -6.85 -2.85 7.21
N ALA A 108 -8.00 -3.52 7.35
CA ALA A 108 -8.14 -4.71 8.19
C ALA A 108 -7.21 -5.85 7.74
N TYR A 109 -7.17 -6.14 6.44
CA TYR A 109 -6.28 -7.17 5.88
C TYR A 109 -4.80 -6.85 6.15
N ILE A 110 -4.39 -5.61 5.90
CA ILE A 110 -3.01 -5.17 6.12
C ILE A 110 -2.63 -5.26 7.59
N ASN A 111 -3.50 -4.76 8.47
CA ASN A 111 -3.24 -4.70 9.91
C ASN A 111 -3.21 -6.07 10.58
N ALA A 112 -3.92 -7.05 10.04
CA ALA A 112 -3.89 -8.45 10.47
C ALA A 112 -2.68 -9.23 9.94
N GLY A 113 -2.01 -8.72 8.89
CA GLY A 113 -0.82 -9.34 8.33
C GLY A 113 0.40 -9.24 9.26
N THR A 114 1.36 -10.15 9.06
CA THR A 114 2.64 -10.17 9.81
C THR A 114 3.71 -9.26 9.22
N ARG A 115 3.43 -8.63 8.08
CA ARG A 115 4.36 -7.72 7.40
C ARG A 115 4.43 -6.38 8.16
N PRO A 116 5.56 -5.66 8.09
CA PRO A 116 5.80 -4.42 8.83
C PRO A 116 5.08 -3.22 8.22
N TYR A 117 3.77 -3.35 7.97
CA TYR A 117 2.91 -2.30 7.48
C TYR A 117 1.70 -2.14 8.38
N LYS A 118 1.25 -0.91 8.54
CA LYS A 118 -0.04 -0.57 9.10
C LYS A 118 -0.80 0.30 8.13
N ALA A 119 -2.12 0.17 8.16
CA ALA A 119 -2.99 0.90 7.25
C ALA A 119 -4.16 1.52 7.98
N LYS A 120 -4.60 2.67 7.48
CA LYS A 120 -5.75 3.40 7.99
C LYS A 120 -6.65 3.81 6.82
N ALA A 121 -7.94 3.59 6.98
CA ALA A 121 -8.96 4.06 6.07
C ALA A 121 -9.54 5.39 6.57
N ASP A 122 -9.74 6.34 5.67
CA ASP A 122 -10.37 7.62 5.97
C ASP A 122 -11.44 7.91 4.91
N ALA A 123 -12.64 8.29 5.37
CA ALA A 123 -13.73 8.67 4.49
C ALA A 123 -13.49 10.08 3.95
N LEU A 124 -13.69 10.25 2.65
CA LEU A 124 -13.75 11.54 1.98
C LEU A 124 -15.16 11.72 1.41
N LYS A 125 -15.47 12.88 0.82
CA LYS A 125 -16.85 13.22 0.44
C LYS A 125 -17.48 12.21 -0.53
N ASP A 126 -16.77 11.87 -1.61
CA ASP A 126 -17.21 11.01 -2.71
C ASP A 126 -16.32 9.77 -2.90
N ARG A 127 -15.34 9.59 -2.00
CA ARG A 127 -14.24 8.63 -2.13
C ARG A 127 -13.75 8.20 -0.75
N ALA A 128 -12.78 7.31 -0.68
CA ALA A 128 -12.09 6.97 0.56
C ALA A 128 -10.58 6.89 0.30
N ALA A 129 -9.80 7.30 1.29
CA ALA A 129 -8.36 7.16 1.28
C ALA A 129 -7.93 5.95 2.12
N LEU A 130 -6.94 5.22 1.63
CA LEU A 130 -6.20 4.19 2.36
C LEU A 130 -4.75 4.64 2.46
N ALA A 131 -4.33 5.03 3.66
CA ALA A 131 -2.93 5.34 3.95
C ALA A 131 -2.23 4.09 4.50
N ILE A 132 -1.07 3.75 3.95
CA ILE A 132 -0.25 2.60 4.36
C ILE A 132 1.12 3.12 4.80
N THR A 133 1.52 2.78 6.02
CA THR A 133 2.78 3.22 6.64
C THR A 133 3.65 2.02 6.97
N TYR A 134 4.96 2.12 6.71
CA TYR A 134 5.93 1.14 7.17
C TYR A 134 6.23 1.34 8.67
N THR A 135 6.30 0.26 9.43
CA THR A 135 6.46 0.31 10.90
C THR A 135 7.59 -0.58 11.43
N GLY A 136 8.51 -1.02 10.56
CA GLY A 136 9.60 -1.95 10.91
C GLY A 136 10.96 -1.31 11.09
#